data_AF-E4YHD8-F1
#
_entry.id   AF-E4YHD8-F1
#
_cell.length_a   1.000
_cell.length_b   1.000
_cell.length_c   1.000
_cell.angle_alpha   90.00
_cell.angle_beta   90.00
_cell.angle_gamma   90.00
#
_symmetry.space_group_name_H-M   'P 1'
#
loop_
_entity.id
_entity.type
_entity.pdbx_description
1 polymer ?
#
loop_
_entity_poly.entity_id
_entity_poly.type
_entity_poly.pdbx_seq_one_letter_code
_entity_poly.pdbx_strand_id
1 'polypeptide(L)'
;MSVTLLQLVELNERKQFLTSSVMFNIRWKDEYLAWRPSLNSNITSLVIPSGKIWKPDILLYQSIKEQFDQKVNQEGFDFDNIVVDNFGNCSWMPPDKLKSSCSLDMEYFPYDTQVCELKFGSWSYRKHLLRLSMETRENKHGELMAIHIDQNQFINSTAWEILKTEGFLSDTSYDCCEGIYQDITYKIYLKRFTYFPSMTLGKKVLSKPKIHLKVLPCVLCALLILCTFFLPAQSGEKIVLSITILLAMVFFMAQLSSKTPRMPNTLPVIGQFFVTSCCLISISMAFTVISLKFYHQKGSRSMGRFLPTCYNMEPFPKAEEMVFPSVRDSDPLPVGMKNGPAGHLYREIRFIANKN
;
A
#
# COMPACT_ATOMS: atom_id res chain seq x y z
N MET A 1 -32.90 6.13 6.65
CA MET A 1 -31.94 5.98 5.55
C MET A 1 -30.87 4.97 5.97
N SER A 2 -30.46 4.11 5.06
CA SER A 2 -29.29 3.23 5.21
C SER A 2 -28.50 3.16 3.92
N VAL A 3 -27.25 2.73 4.01
CA VAL A 3 -26.36 2.53 2.86
C VAL A 3 -25.83 1.10 2.93
N THR A 4 -25.89 0.38 1.82
CA THR A 4 -25.32 -0.97 1.67
C THR A 4 -24.07 -0.85 0.81
N LEU A 5 -22.93 -1.32 1.30
CA LEU A 5 -21.69 -1.34 0.51
C LEU A 5 -21.64 -2.62 -0.29
N LEU A 6 -21.69 -2.49 -1.62
CA LEU A 6 -21.62 -3.62 -2.53
C LEU A 6 -20.16 -4.01 -2.78
N GLN A 7 -19.29 -3.02 -3.00
CA GLN A 7 -17.89 -3.26 -3.33
C GLN A 7 -17.00 -2.06 -2.99
N LEU A 8 -15.80 -2.31 -2.46
CA LEU A 8 -14.70 -1.35 -2.47
C LEU A 8 -13.96 -1.48 -3.81
N VAL A 9 -14.14 -0.52 -4.70
CA VAL A 9 -13.63 -0.58 -6.07
C VAL A 9 -12.13 -0.29 -6.08
N GLU A 10 -11.72 0.84 -5.51
CA GLU A 10 -10.32 1.24 -5.42
C GLU A 10 -10.11 2.26 -4.30
N LEU A 11 -8.92 2.25 -3.71
CA LEU A 11 -8.41 3.35 -2.89
C LEU A 11 -7.17 3.88 -3.59
N ASN A 12 -7.24 5.09 -4.14
CA ASN A 12 -6.11 5.70 -4.84
C ASN A 12 -5.23 6.43 -3.83
N GLU A 13 -4.09 5.84 -3.46
CA GLU A 13 -3.27 6.40 -2.39
C GLU A 13 -2.61 7.71 -2.78
N ARG A 14 -2.21 7.85 -4.05
CA ARG A 14 -1.53 9.05 -4.55
C ARG A 14 -2.48 10.24 -4.67
N LYS A 15 -3.69 10.02 -5.17
CA LYS A 15 -4.72 11.06 -5.37
C LYS A 15 -5.65 11.22 -4.15
N GLN A 16 -5.50 10.38 -3.13
CA GLN A 16 -6.22 10.44 -1.85
C GLN A 16 -7.75 10.42 -2.02
N PHE A 17 -8.25 9.40 -2.71
CA PHE A 17 -9.69 9.17 -2.83
C PHE A 17 -10.06 7.71 -2.77
N LEU A 18 -11.27 7.44 -2.28
CA LEU A 18 -11.90 6.13 -2.22
C LEU A 18 -13.04 6.07 -3.24
N THR A 19 -13.01 5.03 -4.09
CA THR A 19 -14.13 4.68 -4.96
C THR A 19 -14.86 3.47 -4.38
N SER A 20 -16.15 3.64 -4.08
CA SER A 20 -17.01 2.60 -3.51
C SER A 20 -18.30 2.45 -4.30
N SER A 21 -18.72 1.22 -4.53
CA SER A 21 -20.04 0.90 -5.08
C SER A 21 -21.01 0.67 -3.93
N VAL A 22 -22.08 1.45 -3.87
CA VAL A 22 -23.07 1.41 -2.80
C VAL A 22 -24.48 1.31 -3.37
N MET A 23 -25.39 0.80 -2.55
CA MET A 23 -26.83 0.87 -2.77
C MET A 23 -27.42 1.73 -1.66
N PHE A 24 -28.12 2.78 -2.04
CA PHE A 24 -28.86 3.60 -1.07
C PHE A 24 -30.18 2.91 -0.69
N ASN A 25 -30.66 3.17 0.51
CA ASN A 25 -32.01 2.84 0.94
C ASN A 25 -32.61 4.04 1.65
N ILE A 26 -33.39 4.81 0.90
CA ILE A 26 -34.01 6.05 1.33
C ILE A 26 -35.52 5.82 1.35
N ARG A 27 -36.14 6.09 2.50
CA ARG A 27 -37.59 6.00 2.69
C ARG A 27 -38.10 7.29 3.30
N TRP A 28 -39.20 7.79 2.77
CA TRP A 28 -39.93 8.93 3.32
C TRP A 28 -41.42 8.69 3.14
N LYS A 29 -42.24 9.56 3.74
CA LYS A 29 -43.69 9.52 3.60
C LYS A 29 -44.14 10.79 2.90
N ASP A 30 -44.99 10.64 1.89
CA ASP A 30 -45.63 11.72 1.16
C ASP A 30 -47.15 11.55 1.30
N GLU A 31 -47.79 12.49 1.99
CA GLU A 31 -49.23 12.46 2.26
C GLU A 31 -50.08 12.68 1.01
N TYR A 32 -49.54 13.34 -0.02
CA TYR A 32 -50.25 13.58 -1.28
C TYR A 32 -50.27 12.36 -2.20
N LEU A 33 -49.42 11.36 -1.92
CA LEU A 33 -49.35 10.10 -2.66
C LEU A 33 -50.07 8.96 -1.96
N ALA A 34 -50.90 9.22 -0.95
CA ALA A 34 -51.73 8.21 -0.30
C ALA A 34 -53.07 8.02 -1.03
N TRP A 35 -53.53 6.78 -1.18
CA TRP A 35 -54.84 6.47 -1.78
C TRP A 35 -55.52 5.29 -1.08
N ARG A 36 -56.85 5.17 -1.27
CA ARG A 36 -57.62 4.03 -0.77
C ARG A 36 -57.67 2.94 -1.84
N PRO A 37 -57.13 1.72 -1.59
CA PRO A 37 -57.15 0.64 -2.58
C PRO A 37 -58.56 0.30 -3.08
N SER A 38 -59.57 0.39 -2.21
CA SER A 38 -60.97 0.10 -2.54
C SER A 38 -61.56 0.98 -3.65
N LEU A 39 -61.01 2.18 -3.87
CA LEU A 39 -61.44 3.12 -4.91
C LEU A 39 -60.61 3.00 -6.20
N ASN A 40 -59.50 2.28 -6.16
CA ASN A 40 -58.47 2.23 -7.20
C ASN A 40 -58.14 0.78 -7.57
N SER A 41 -59.16 -0.05 -7.81
CA SER A 41 -59.00 -1.44 -8.27
C SER A 41 -58.11 -2.31 -7.38
N ASN A 42 -58.12 -2.08 -6.06
CA ASN A 42 -57.28 -2.76 -5.07
C ASN A 42 -55.76 -2.65 -5.32
N ILE A 43 -55.30 -1.60 -6.00
CA ILE A 43 -53.87 -1.32 -6.17
C ILE A 43 -53.29 -0.91 -4.81
N THR A 44 -52.27 -1.63 -4.33
CA THR A 44 -51.60 -1.38 -3.05
C THR A 44 -50.25 -0.70 -3.18
N SER A 45 -49.62 -0.77 -4.35
CA SER A 45 -48.34 -0.12 -4.63
C SER A 45 -48.24 0.32 -6.09
N LEU A 46 -47.46 1.37 -6.32
CA LEU A 46 -47.22 1.94 -7.64
C LEU A 46 -45.75 2.28 -7.80
N VAL A 47 -45.24 2.13 -9.02
CA VAL A 47 -43.84 2.44 -9.37
C VAL A 47 -43.84 3.72 -10.18
N ILE A 48 -43.24 4.79 -9.65
CA ILE A 48 -43.20 6.12 -10.26
C ILE A 48 -41.76 6.47 -10.61
N PRO A 49 -41.46 6.94 -11.85
CA PRO A 49 -40.15 7.48 -12.18
C PRO A 49 -39.78 8.66 -11.26
N SER A 50 -38.55 8.68 -10.77
CA SER A 50 -38.11 9.63 -9.73
C SER A 50 -38.21 11.10 -10.11
N GLY A 51 -38.21 11.42 -11.41
CA GLY A 51 -38.35 12.77 -11.92
C GLY A 51 -39.79 13.33 -11.90
N LYS A 52 -40.79 12.52 -11.56
CA LYS A 52 -42.21 12.95 -11.52
C LYS A 52 -42.71 13.33 -10.13
N ILE A 53 -42.00 12.93 -9.08
CA ILE A 53 -42.37 13.21 -7.69
C ILE A 53 -41.19 13.81 -6.94
N TRP A 54 -41.47 14.47 -5.83
CA TRP A 54 -40.42 15.01 -4.98
C TRP A 54 -39.58 13.89 -4.36
N LYS A 55 -38.27 14.11 -4.26
CA LYS A 55 -37.33 13.25 -3.55
C LYS A 55 -36.32 14.10 -2.78
N PRO A 56 -35.80 13.63 -1.63
CA PRO A 56 -34.82 14.39 -0.85
C PRO A 56 -33.48 14.51 -1.59
N ASP A 57 -32.82 15.66 -1.44
CA ASP A 57 -31.55 16.03 -2.08
C ASP A 57 -30.34 15.58 -1.26
N ILE A 58 -30.22 14.26 -1.03
CA ILE A 58 -29.11 13.71 -0.25
C ILE A 58 -27.85 13.63 -1.09
N LEU A 59 -26.81 14.38 -0.69
CA LEU A 59 -25.54 14.47 -1.41
C LEU A 59 -24.37 14.01 -0.53
N LEU A 60 -23.31 13.52 -1.19
CA LEU A 60 -22.01 13.26 -0.57
C LEU A 60 -21.18 14.57 -0.56
N TYR A 61 -20.95 15.15 0.61
CA TYR A 61 -20.24 16.43 0.73
C TYR A 61 -18.76 16.34 0.33
N GLN A 62 -18.14 15.18 0.52
CA GLN A 62 -16.72 14.93 0.21
C GLN A 62 -16.53 14.34 -1.20
N SER A 63 -17.48 14.58 -2.12
CA SER A 63 -17.40 14.07 -3.50
C SER A 63 -16.30 14.77 -4.28
N ILE A 64 -15.50 14.00 -5.03
CA ILE A 64 -14.47 14.51 -5.95
C ILE A 64 -14.82 14.30 -7.42
N LYS A 65 -16.07 13.92 -7.73
CA LYS A 65 -16.53 13.83 -9.13
C LYS A 65 -16.56 15.24 -9.74
N GLU A 66 -15.94 15.40 -10.92
CA GLU A 66 -15.88 16.67 -11.66
C GLU A 66 -17.26 17.21 -12.05
N GLN A 67 -18.28 16.35 -12.10
CA GLN A 67 -19.68 16.71 -12.27
C GLN A 67 -20.42 16.38 -10.97
N PHE A 68 -20.60 17.39 -10.12
CA PHE A 68 -21.38 17.32 -8.87
C PHE A 68 -22.85 16.94 -9.13
N ASP A 69 -23.30 17.11 -10.37
CA ASP A 69 -24.71 17.16 -10.78
C ASP A 69 -25.11 16.14 -11.85
N GLN A 70 -24.22 15.18 -12.16
CA GLN A 70 -24.72 14.01 -12.86
C GLN A 70 -25.43 13.15 -11.85
N LYS A 71 -26.76 13.34 -11.87
CA LYS A 71 -27.78 12.32 -11.68
C LYS A 71 -27.14 10.93 -11.63
N VAL A 72 -27.63 10.09 -10.73
CA VAL A 72 -27.46 8.62 -10.66
C VAL A 72 -27.47 7.88 -12.03
N ASN A 73 -27.78 8.58 -13.12
CA ASN A 73 -27.80 8.17 -14.50
C ASN A 73 -26.55 8.68 -15.26
N GLN A 74 -25.42 7.99 -15.14
CA GLN A 74 -24.45 7.93 -16.23
C GLN A 74 -24.41 6.50 -16.77
N GLU A 75 -24.75 6.42 -18.06
CA GLU A 75 -24.63 5.25 -18.95
C GLU A 75 -25.54 4.06 -18.59
N GLY A 76 -26.82 4.17 -18.96
CA GLY A 76 -27.64 2.99 -19.31
C GLY A 76 -28.74 2.54 -18.35
N PHE A 77 -28.94 3.20 -17.21
CA PHE A 77 -30.07 2.88 -16.31
C PHE A 77 -31.16 3.95 -16.39
N ASP A 78 -32.12 3.74 -17.28
CA ASP A 78 -33.40 4.48 -17.38
C ASP A 78 -34.40 4.09 -16.27
N PHE A 79 -33.93 3.45 -15.19
CA PHE A 79 -34.73 2.81 -14.15
C PHE A 79 -34.54 3.45 -12.77
N ASP A 80 -34.51 4.78 -12.71
CA ASP A 80 -34.56 5.51 -11.44
C ASP A 80 -36.02 5.62 -10.96
N ASN A 81 -36.55 4.53 -10.42
CA ASN A 81 -37.95 4.40 -10.02
C ASN A 81 -38.09 4.39 -8.49
N ILE A 82 -39.18 5.00 -8.02
CA ILE A 82 -39.60 5.03 -6.62
C ILE A 82 -40.83 4.14 -6.48
N VAL A 83 -40.79 3.24 -5.50
CA VAL A 83 -41.96 2.42 -5.14
C VAL A 83 -42.73 3.16 -4.06
N VAL A 84 -44.00 3.44 -4.33
CA VAL A 84 -44.91 4.11 -3.40
C VAL A 84 -46.01 3.15 -2.99
N ASP A 85 -46.26 3.03 -1.70
CA ASP A 85 -47.40 2.26 -1.19
C ASP A 85 -48.67 3.12 -1.05
N ASN A 86 -49.81 2.47 -0.88
CA ASN A 86 -51.10 3.14 -0.74
C ASN A 86 -51.20 4.04 0.51
N PHE A 87 -50.30 3.87 1.49
CA PHE A 87 -50.21 4.72 2.68
C PHE A 87 -49.34 5.98 2.45
N GLY A 88 -48.79 6.15 1.24
CA GLY A 88 -47.91 7.25 0.87
C GLY A 88 -46.44 7.04 1.25
N ASN A 89 -46.04 5.84 1.68
CA ASN A 89 -44.64 5.56 1.97
C ASN A 89 -43.89 5.34 0.66
N CYS A 90 -42.90 6.19 0.43
CA CYS A 90 -42.02 6.17 -0.73
C CYS A 90 -40.72 5.44 -0.37
N SER A 91 -40.32 4.48 -1.20
CA SER A 91 -39.07 3.73 -1.07
C SER A 91 -38.23 3.90 -2.33
N TRP A 92 -37.01 4.40 -2.15
CA TRP A 92 -36.06 4.68 -3.21
C TRP A 92 -34.72 4.03 -2.91
N MET A 93 -34.27 3.14 -3.81
CA MET A 93 -33.07 2.33 -3.61
C MET A 93 -32.15 2.35 -4.85
N PRO A 94 -31.54 3.50 -5.17
CA PRO A 94 -30.63 3.59 -6.31
C PRO A 94 -29.23 3.03 -5.99
N PRO A 95 -28.59 2.29 -6.92
CA PRO A 95 -27.17 2.02 -6.85
C PRO A 95 -26.37 3.26 -7.29
N ASP A 96 -25.22 3.51 -6.65
CA ASP A 96 -24.29 4.56 -7.09
C ASP A 96 -22.84 4.14 -6.86
N LYS A 97 -21.96 4.65 -7.71
CA LYS A 97 -20.51 4.53 -7.59
C LYS A 97 -19.97 5.86 -7.07
N LEU A 98 -19.68 5.92 -5.78
CA LEU A 98 -19.18 7.10 -5.11
C LEU A 98 -17.67 7.24 -5.27
N LYS A 99 -17.20 8.49 -5.46
CA LYS A 99 -15.79 8.87 -5.35
C LYS A 99 -15.65 9.93 -4.28
N SER A 100 -15.12 9.54 -3.13
CA SER A 100 -14.97 10.40 -1.95
C SER A 100 -13.50 10.76 -1.72
N SER A 101 -13.23 12.00 -1.32
CA SER A 101 -11.92 12.36 -0.79
C SER A 101 -11.67 11.61 0.52
N CYS A 102 -10.49 11.01 0.66
CA CYS A 102 -10.10 10.30 1.87
C CYS A 102 -8.66 10.65 2.21
N SER A 103 -8.45 11.27 3.37
CA SER A 103 -7.11 11.57 3.88
C SER A 103 -6.46 10.29 4.40
N LEU A 104 -5.28 9.97 3.87
CA LEU A 104 -4.58 8.73 4.18
C LEU A 104 -3.34 8.98 5.03
N ASP A 105 -3.13 8.14 6.02
CA ASP A 105 -1.93 8.14 6.84
C ASP A 105 -0.98 7.03 6.38
N MET A 106 0.19 7.43 5.87
CA MET A 106 1.15 6.52 5.24
C MET A 106 2.41 6.30 6.09
N GLU A 107 2.41 6.71 7.37
CA GLU A 107 3.57 6.58 8.26
C GLU A 107 4.10 5.13 8.31
N TYR A 108 3.21 4.17 8.57
CA TYR A 108 3.53 2.74 8.72
C TYR A 108 3.30 1.92 7.45
N PHE A 109 3.26 2.53 6.28
CA PHE A 109 3.09 1.79 5.02
C PHE A 109 4.14 0.67 4.88
N PRO A 110 3.78 -0.56 4.44
CA PRO A 110 2.45 -1.01 3.98
C PRO A 110 1.59 -1.68 5.07
N TYR A 111 1.93 -1.55 6.35
CA TYR A 111 1.20 -2.10 7.49
C TYR A 111 0.24 -1.06 8.08
N ASP A 112 -0.40 -0.31 7.21
CA ASP A 112 -1.25 0.81 7.52
C ASP A 112 -2.71 0.40 7.71
N THR A 113 -3.38 1.14 8.59
CA THR A 113 -4.85 1.17 8.71
C THR A 113 -5.34 2.55 8.30
N GLN A 114 -6.34 2.59 7.42
CA GLN A 114 -6.91 3.81 6.89
C GLN A 114 -8.33 4.00 7.39
N VAL A 115 -8.73 5.25 7.59
CA VAL A 115 -10.10 5.61 7.97
C VAL A 115 -10.63 6.56 6.91
N CYS A 116 -11.58 6.09 6.11
CA CYS A 116 -12.27 6.93 5.13
C CYS A 116 -13.67 7.28 5.61
N GLU A 117 -14.05 8.54 5.43
CA GLU A 117 -15.35 9.05 5.83
C GLU A 117 -16.24 9.27 4.60
N LEU A 118 -17.52 8.96 4.72
CA LEU A 118 -18.55 9.25 3.74
C LEU A 118 -19.63 10.09 4.43
N LYS A 119 -19.58 11.40 4.21
CA LYS A 119 -20.52 12.37 4.81
C LYS A 119 -21.68 12.67 3.86
N PHE A 120 -22.88 12.22 4.22
CA PHE A 120 -24.12 12.46 3.47
C PHE A 120 -25.02 13.45 4.18
N GLY A 121 -25.60 14.39 3.46
CA GLY A 121 -26.57 15.32 4.02
C GLY A 121 -27.45 15.94 2.95
N SER A 122 -28.54 16.58 3.37
CA SER A 122 -29.30 17.44 2.46
C SER A 122 -28.47 18.68 2.12
N TRP A 123 -28.54 19.12 0.87
CA TRP A 123 -27.86 20.35 0.45
C TRP A 123 -28.69 21.59 0.77
N SER A 124 -30.00 21.51 0.51
CA SER A 124 -30.89 22.68 0.54
C SER A 124 -31.67 22.79 1.85
N TYR A 125 -32.02 21.66 2.47
CA TYR A 125 -32.93 21.65 3.62
C TYR A 125 -32.18 21.68 4.95
N ARG A 126 -32.68 22.53 5.86
CA ARG A 126 -32.27 22.56 7.27
C ARG A 126 -32.94 21.42 8.04
N LYS A 127 -32.41 21.09 9.23
CA LYS A 127 -32.88 20.00 10.10
C LYS A 127 -34.38 20.05 10.41
N HIS A 128 -34.97 21.25 10.53
CA HIS A 128 -36.40 21.41 10.84
C HIS A 128 -37.32 21.08 9.66
N LEU A 129 -36.83 21.15 8.42
CA LEU A 129 -37.58 20.80 7.20
C LEU A 129 -37.33 19.34 6.82
N LEU A 130 -36.08 18.88 6.94
CA LEU A 130 -35.68 17.53 6.60
C LEU A 130 -34.83 16.97 7.72
N ARG A 131 -35.38 15.97 8.42
CA ARG A 131 -34.69 15.24 9.48
C ARG A 131 -34.23 13.89 8.95
N LEU A 132 -32.93 13.66 9.02
CA LEU A 132 -32.32 12.37 8.71
C LEU A 132 -32.41 11.44 9.91
N SER A 133 -32.74 10.19 9.64
CA SER A 133 -32.70 9.11 10.60
C SER A 133 -31.93 7.93 10.00
N MET A 134 -31.06 7.32 10.80
CA MET A 134 -30.41 6.07 10.43
C MET A 134 -31.38 4.91 10.67
N GLU A 135 -31.45 3.98 9.72
CA GLU A 135 -32.22 2.74 9.93
C GLU A 135 -31.54 1.93 11.03
N THR A 136 -32.31 1.44 12.00
CA THR A 136 -31.81 0.63 13.12
C THR A 136 -32.20 -0.83 12.93
N ARG A 137 -31.28 -1.76 13.18
CA ARG A 137 -31.57 -3.19 13.33
C ARG A 137 -31.41 -3.59 14.78
N GLU A 138 -32.32 -4.43 15.25
CA GLU A 138 -32.22 -5.05 16.55
C GLU A 138 -31.16 -6.15 16.49
N ASN A 139 -30.15 -6.07 17.35
CA ASN A 139 -29.15 -7.11 17.50
C ASN A 139 -29.76 -8.36 18.15
N LYS A 140 -29.01 -9.47 18.12
CA LYS A 140 -29.35 -10.71 18.85
C LYS A 140 -29.57 -10.52 20.36
N HIS A 141 -29.15 -9.38 20.92
CA HIS A 141 -29.31 -9.00 22.33
C HIS A 141 -30.46 -8.01 22.59
N GLY A 142 -31.30 -7.68 21.59
CA GLY A 142 -32.41 -6.72 21.74
C GLY A 142 -32.00 -5.24 21.66
N GLU A 143 -30.73 -4.95 21.37
CA GLU A 143 -30.22 -3.58 21.25
C GLU A 143 -30.41 -3.05 19.82
N LEU A 144 -31.03 -1.88 19.68
CA LEU A 144 -31.17 -1.17 18.40
C LEU A 144 -29.82 -0.58 17.98
N MET A 145 -29.14 -1.24 17.05
CA MET A 145 -27.93 -0.71 16.40
C MET A 145 -28.31 0.02 15.12
N ALA A 146 -27.76 1.21 14.89
CA ALA A 146 -27.82 1.83 13.57
C ALA A 146 -27.14 0.91 12.55
N ILE A 147 -27.81 0.63 11.42
CA ILE A 147 -27.20 -0.07 10.28
C ILE A 147 -26.13 0.87 9.73
N HIS A 148 -24.86 0.59 10.06
CA HIS A 148 -23.73 1.38 9.60
C HIS A 148 -23.59 1.25 8.09
N ILE A 149 -23.26 0.05 7.63
CA ILE A 149 -23.15 -0.30 6.23
C ILE A 149 -23.53 -1.78 6.12
N ASP A 150 -24.63 -2.13 5.47
CA ASP A 150 -24.99 -3.54 5.30
C ASP A 150 -23.95 -4.20 4.35
N GLN A 151 -23.32 -5.28 4.82
CA GLN A 151 -22.28 -6.04 4.11
C GLN A 151 -22.80 -7.40 3.62
N ASN A 152 -24.09 -7.70 3.77
CA ASN A 152 -24.66 -9.00 3.38
C ASN A 152 -24.43 -9.35 1.90
N GLN A 153 -24.30 -8.33 1.04
CA GLN A 153 -24.03 -8.46 -0.40
C GLN A 153 -22.63 -7.97 -0.78
N PHE A 154 -21.73 -7.83 0.19
CA PHE A 154 -20.39 -7.29 -0.05
C PHE A 154 -19.50 -8.26 -0.81
N ILE A 155 -18.94 -7.78 -1.91
CA ILE A 155 -17.89 -8.48 -2.65
C ILE A 155 -16.54 -8.08 -2.05
N ASN A 156 -15.83 -9.07 -1.51
CA ASN A 156 -14.53 -8.87 -0.87
C ASN A 156 -13.52 -8.17 -1.80
N SER A 157 -12.85 -7.14 -1.27
CA SER A 157 -11.74 -6.51 -1.96
C SER A 157 -10.49 -7.39 -1.90
N THR A 158 -9.70 -7.38 -2.96
CA THR A 158 -8.42 -8.11 -3.04
C THR A 158 -7.27 -7.40 -2.34
N ALA A 159 -7.41 -6.09 -2.08
CA ALA A 159 -6.34 -5.23 -1.55
C ALA A 159 -6.58 -4.77 -0.10
N TRP A 160 -7.84 -4.73 0.34
CA TRP A 160 -8.23 -4.15 1.62
C TRP A 160 -9.20 -5.05 2.39
N GLU A 161 -8.94 -5.20 3.68
CA GLU A 161 -9.83 -5.80 4.67
C GLU A 161 -10.65 -4.69 5.34
N ILE A 162 -11.97 -4.87 5.44
CA ILE A 162 -12.81 -3.97 6.24
C ILE A 162 -12.79 -4.48 7.68
N LEU A 163 -12.23 -3.70 8.60
CA LEU A 163 -12.19 -4.05 10.02
C LEU A 163 -13.53 -3.83 10.68
N LYS A 164 -14.09 -2.63 10.47
CA LYS A 164 -15.39 -2.20 11.02
C LYS A 164 -15.93 -1.02 10.23
N THR A 165 -17.23 -0.80 10.37
CA THR A 165 -17.93 0.37 9.86
C THR A 165 -18.71 1.02 11.00
N GLU A 166 -18.69 2.34 11.06
CA GLU A 166 -19.40 3.12 12.06
C GLU A 166 -20.24 4.20 11.36
N GLY A 167 -21.35 4.59 11.97
CA GLY A 167 -22.27 5.59 11.42
C GLY A 167 -22.67 6.56 12.51
N PHE A 168 -22.53 7.86 12.24
CA PHE A 168 -22.79 8.94 13.18
C PHE A 168 -23.81 9.90 12.57
N LEU A 169 -24.81 10.30 13.35
CA LEU A 169 -25.70 11.41 12.99
C LEU A 169 -25.14 12.68 13.64
N SER A 170 -24.88 13.70 12.84
CA SER A 170 -24.34 14.98 13.30
C SER A 170 -25.30 16.12 12.98
N ASP A 171 -25.42 17.05 13.92
CA ASP A 171 -26.09 18.32 13.73
C ASP A 171 -25.02 19.41 13.62
N THR A 172 -24.88 20.00 12.43
CA THR A 172 -23.80 20.92 12.11
C THR A 172 -24.40 22.29 11.78
N SER A 173 -23.87 23.35 12.38
CA SER A 173 -24.12 24.74 11.94
C SER A 173 -22.94 25.18 11.08
N TYR A 174 -23.23 25.83 9.96
CA TYR A 174 -22.23 26.28 9.00
C TYR A 174 -22.13 27.80 9.01
N ASP A 175 -20.91 28.33 8.89
CA ASP A 175 -20.66 29.78 8.93
C ASP A 175 -21.37 30.54 7.79
N CYS A 176 -21.66 29.89 6.67
CA CYS A 176 -22.34 30.51 5.54
C CYS A 176 -23.79 30.89 5.82
N CYS A 177 -24.44 30.13 6.71
CA CYS A 177 -25.88 29.93 6.63
C CYS A 177 -26.47 29.74 8.03
N GLU A 178 -27.37 30.62 8.43
CA GLU A 178 -28.03 30.51 9.73
C GLU A 178 -28.89 29.24 9.81
N GLY A 179 -28.74 28.50 10.91
CA GLY A 179 -29.51 27.31 11.21
C GLY A 179 -28.65 26.06 11.40
N ILE A 180 -29.35 24.97 11.71
CA ILE A 180 -28.75 23.65 11.95
C ILE A 180 -29.10 22.77 10.75
N TYR A 181 -28.06 22.21 10.14
CA TYR A 181 -28.15 21.18 9.12
C TYR A 181 -27.84 19.83 9.76
N GLN A 182 -28.41 18.77 9.20
CA GLN A 182 -28.19 17.42 9.71
C GLN A 182 -27.52 16.56 8.64
N ASP A 183 -26.52 15.80 9.06
CA ASP A 183 -25.75 14.92 8.20
C ASP A 183 -25.51 13.55 8.86
N ILE A 184 -25.32 12.53 8.04
CA ILE A 184 -24.93 11.18 8.43
C ILE A 184 -23.52 10.94 7.91
N THR A 185 -22.58 10.69 8.82
CA THR A 185 -21.20 10.36 8.49
C THR A 185 -20.93 8.88 8.74
N TYR A 186 -20.57 8.15 7.68
CA TYR A 186 -20.12 6.77 7.79
C TYR A 186 -18.59 6.70 7.79
N LYS A 187 -17.99 6.05 8.78
CA LYS A 187 -16.54 5.80 8.83
C LYS A 187 -16.26 4.35 8.46
N ILE A 188 -15.36 4.14 7.52
CA ILE A 188 -14.91 2.83 7.06
C ILE A 188 -13.47 2.64 7.50
N TYR A 189 -13.24 1.66 8.37
CA TYR A 189 -11.92 1.29 8.84
C TYR A 189 -11.36 0.19 7.95
N LEU A 190 -10.32 0.53 7.20
CA LEU A 190 -9.68 -0.33 6.20
C LEU A 190 -8.29 -0.75 6.68
N LYS A 191 -7.95 -2.02 6.47
CA LYS A 191 -6.61 -2.55 6.72
C LYS A 191 -6.05 -3.13 5.44
N ARG A 192 -4.80 -2.79 5.12
CA ARG A 192 -4.17 -3.26 3.88
C ARG A 192 -3.81 -4.74 3.96
N PHE A 193 -4.14 -5.52 2.94
CA PHE A 193 -3.55 -6.84 2.77
C PHE A 193 -2.08 -6.73 2.36
N THR A 194 -1.20 -7.25 3.20
CA THR A 194 0.26 -7.23 2.99
C THR A 194 0.81 -8.52 2.38
N TYR A 195 -0.07 -9.46 2.02
CA TYR A 195 0.23 -10.72 1.33
C TYR A 195 -0.79 -10.90 0.20
N PHE A 196 -0.44 -11.63 -0.86
CA PHE A 196 -1.43 -12.06 -1.85
C PHE A 196 -2.33 -13.13 -1.21
N PRO A 197 -3.65 -12.92 -1.08
CA PRO A 197 -4.54 -13.97 -0.58
C PRO A 197 -4.73 -15.11 -1.61
N SER A 198 -4.39 -14.87 -2.89
CA SER A 198 -4.68 -15.77 -4.01
C SER A 198 -3.42 -16.22 -4.75
N MET A 199 -2.54 -16.96 -4.06
CA MET A 199 -1.67 -17.92 -4.74
C MET A 199 -1.94 -19.31 -4.17
N THR A 200 -3.02 -19.94 -4.61
CA THR A 200 -3.30 -21.36 -4.36
C THR A 200 -2.40 -22.22 -5.24
N LEU A 201 -1.11 -22.21 -4.95
CA LEU A 201 -0.17 -23.19 -5.49
C LEU A 201 -0.24 -24.43 -4.60
N GLY A 202 -1.21 -25.30 -4.90
CA GLY A 202 -1.29 -26.71 -4.49
C GLY A 202 -1.33 -27.01 -2.98
N LYS A 203 -2.54 -27.34 -2.45
CA LYS A 203 -2.91 -28.19 -1.28
C LYS A 203 -1.98 -28.36 -0.06
N LYS A 204 -0.97 -27.54 0.14
CA LYS A 204 -0.18 -27.42 1.37
C LYS A 204 -0.01 -25.95 1.65
N VAL A 205 -0.73 -25.47 2.67
CA VAL A 205 -0.41 -24.21 3.34
C VAL A 205 0.93 -24.44 4.02
N LEU A 206 2.02 -24.32 3.26
CA LEU A 206 3.36 -24.23 3.81
C LEU A 206 3.34 -23.06 4.79
N SER A 207 3.70 -23.35 6.03
CA SER A 207 3.85 -22.37 7.11
C SER A 207 4.43 -21.07 6.57
N LYS A 208 3.64 -20.01 6.69
CA LYS A 208 3.83 -18.68 6.09
C LYS A 208 5.31 -18.24 6.14
N PRO A 209 6.02 -18.09 5.01
CA PRO A 209 7.02 -17.04 4.98
C PRO A 209 6.20 -15.74 4.98
N LYS A 210 6.13 -15.05 6.14
CA LYS A 210 5.76 -13.62 6.24
C LYS A 210 6.82 -12.75 5.55
N ILE A 211 7.25 -13.14 4.36
CA ILE A 211 8.17 -12.36 3.54
C ILE A 211 7.27 -11.49 2.69
N HIS A 212 6.97 -10.32 3.23
CA HIS A 212 6.11 -9.34 2.60
C HIS A 212 6.72 -8.93 1.25
N LEU A 213 6.03 -9.23 0.16
CA LEU A 213 6.51 -9.03 -1.23
C LEU A 213 7.01 -7.60 -1.49
N LYS A 214 6.46 -6.60 -0.80
CA LYS A 214 6.88 -5.19 -0.90
C LYS A 214 8.21 -4.87 -0.18
N VAL A 215 8.61 -5.66 0.81
CA VAL A 215 9.84 -5.46 1.61
C VAL A 215 10.95 -6.42 1.17
N LEU A 216 10.62 -7.48 0.42
CA LEU A 216 11.58 -8.46 -0.11
C LEU A 216 12.75 -7.81 -0.89
N PRO A 217 12.54 -6.85 -1.81
CA PRO A 217 13.66 -6.22 -2.51
C PRO A 217 14.63 -5.50 -1.57
N CYS A 218 14.13 -4.92 -0.48
CA CYS A 218 14.96 -4.24 0.53
C CYS A 218 15.88 -5.22 1.26
N VAL A 219 15.33 -6.36 1.68
CA VAL A 219 16.09 -7.40 2.40
C VAL A 219 17.15 -8.00 1.48
N LEU A 220 16.79 -8.29 0.22
CA LEU A 220 17.73 -8.78 -0.78
C LEU A 220 18.85 -7.78 -1.04
N CYS A 221 18.54 -6.50 -1.17
CA CYS A 221 19.55 -5.45 -1.33
C CYS A 221 20.48 -5.38 -0.10
N ALA A 222 19.94 -5.45 1.12
CA ALA A 222 20.75 -5.44 2.34
C ALA A 222 21.72 -6.63 2.40
N LEU A 223 21.28 -7.83 2.01
CA LEU A 223 22.14 -9.02 1.93
C LEU A 223 23.23 -8.86 0.87
N LEU A 224 22.88 -8.33 -0.30
CA LEU A 224 23.84 -8.08 -1.37
C LEU A 224 24.92 -7.06 -0.97
N ILE A 225 24.56 -6.04 -0.16
CA ILE A 225 25.54 -5.10 0.41
C ILE A 225 26.54 -5.84 1.30
N LEU A 226 26.09 -6.77 2.16
CA LEU A 226 27.00 -7.58 2.97
C LEU A 226 27.93 -8.43 2.08
N CYS A 227 27.40 -9.04 1.01
CA CYS A 227 28.19 -9.80 0.05
C CYS A 227 29.29 -8.96 -0.64
N THR A 228 29.11 -7.64 -0.85
CA THR A 228 30.16 -6.78 -1.44
C THR A 228 31.43 -6.72 -0.58
N PHE A 229 31.31 -6.84 0.74
CA PHE A 229 32.46 -6.83 1.65
C PHE A 229 33.25 -8.15 1.59
N PHE A 230 32.55 -9.27 1.41
CA PHE A 230 33.16 -10.59 1.27
C PHE A 230 33.83 -10.83 -0.09
N LEU A 231 33.47 -10.07 -1.13
CA LEU A 231 34.06 -10.24 -2.45
C LEU A 231 35.50 -9.71 -2.49
N PRO A 232 36.50 -10.53 -2.88
CA PRO A 232 37.89 -10.11 -2.96
C PRO A 232 38.10 -9.08 -4.08
N ALA A 233 38.97 -8.10 -3.85
CA ALA A 233 39.25 -7.01 -4.79
C ALA A 233 39.85 -7.47 -6.13
N GLN A 234 40.41 -8.68 -6.18
CA GLN A 234 41.02 -9.28 -7.38
C GLN A 234 40.00 -9.54 -8.50
N SER A 235 38.71 -9.70 -8.17
CA SER A 235 37.67 -10.04 -9.14
C SER A 235 37.29 -8.88 -10.06
N GLY A 236 37.61 -7.62 -9.73
CA GLY A 236 37.16 -6.43 -10.49
C GLY A 236 35.65 -6.11 -10.40
N GLU A 237 34.80 -7.10 -10.09
CA GLU A 237 33.34 -6.99 -10.06
C GLU A 237 32.77 -6.26 -8.83
N LYS A 238 33.60 -5.97 -7.82
CA LYS A 238 33.17 -5.36 -6.54
C LYS A 238 32.52 -3.98 -6.71
N ILE A 239 33.07 -3.15 -7.61
CA ILE A 239 32.54 -1.81 -7.90
C ILE A 239 31.23 -1.93 -8.69
N VAL A 240 31.19 -2.84 -9.67
CA VAL A 240 30.02 -3.08 -10.53
C VAL A 240 28.83 -3.54 -9.68
N LEU A 241 29.04 -4.48 -8.77
CA LEU A 241 28.03 -4.94 -7.82
C LEU A 241 27.51 -3.80 -6.91
N SER A 242 28.40 -2.92 -6.44
CA SER A 242 28.00 -1.80 -5.59
C SER A 242 27.15 -0.76 -6.35
N ILE A 243 27.49 -0.47 -7.60
CA ILE A 243 26.72 0.44 -8.48
C ILE A 243 25.35 -0.13 -8.81
N THR A 244 25.27 -1.44 -9.13
CA THR A 244 24.00 -2.08 -9.49
C THR A 244 23.01 -2.10 -8.31
N ILE A 245 23.51 -2.34 -7.09
CA ILE A 245 22.71 -2.27 -5.87
C ILE A 245 22.20 -0.84 -5.61
N LEU A 246 23.06 0.17 -5.80
CA LEU A 246 22.66 1.58 -5.63
C LEU A 246 21.55 1.97 -6.62
N LEU A 247 21.73 1.62 -7.90
CA LEU A 247 20.73 1.89 -8.93
C LEU A 247 19.40 1.18 -8.64
N ALA A 248 19.45 -0.07 -8.19
CA ALA A 248 18.27 -0.82 -7.78
C ALA A 248 17.53 -0.14 -6.61
N MET A 249 18.25 0.32 -5.57
CA MET A 249 17.65 1.02 -4.44
C MET A 249 16.99 2.35 -4.85
N VAL A 250 17.64 3.13 -5.70
CA VAL A 250 17.06 4.38 -6.24
C VAL A 250 15.80 4.09 -7.06
N PHE A 251 15.82 3.04 -7.88
CA PHE A 251 14.65 2.60 -8.64
C PHE A 251 13.49 2.20 -7.71
N PHE A 252 13.74 1.39 -6.67
CA PHE A 252 12.71 0.99 -5.71
C PHE A 252 12.14 2.16 -4.92
N MET A 253 12.99 3.11 -4.50
CA MET A 253 12.55 4.35 -3.86
C MET A 253 11.65 5.17 -4.80
N ALA A 254 12.02 5.31 -6.08
CA ALA A 254 11.20 6.02 -7.07
C ALA A 254 9.84 5.33 -7.29
N GLN A 255 9.81 3.99 -7.33
CA GLN A 255 8.56 3.23 -7.41
C GLN A 255 7.66 3.47 -6.20
N LEU A 256 8.23 3.48 -4.99
CA LEU A 256 7.51 3.78 -3.76
C LEU A 256 6.96 5.21 -3.76
N SER A 257 7.77 6.18 -4.17
CA SER A 257 7.38 7.59 -4.27
C SER A 257 6.26 7.81 -5.30
N SER A 258 6.23 7.04 -6.39
CA SER A 258 5.20 7.18 -7.41
C SER A 258 3.80 6.73 -6.96
N LYS A 259 3.72 5.92 -5.89
CA LYS A 259 2.47 5.34 -5.36
C LYS A 259 2.01 5.97 -4.05
N THR A 260 2.87 6.69 -3.36
CA THR A 260 2.54 7.35 -2.10
C THR A 260 2.07 8.79 -2.36
N PRO A 261 1.11 9.31 -1.57
CA PRO A 261 0.76 10.72 -1.63
C PRO A 261 1.94 11.58 -1.16
N ARG A 262 1.97 12.83 -1.61
CA ARG A 262 2.93 13.81 -1.10
C ARG A 262 2.44 14.29 0.27
N MET A 263 3.05 13.79 1.35
CA MET A 263 2.73 14.18 2.72
C MET A 263 3.63 15.36 3.14
N PRO A 264 3.07 16.48 3.62
CA PRO A 264 3.86 17.65 4.00
C PRO A 264 4.58 17.49 5.36
N ASN A 265 4.03 16.70 6.28
CA ASN A 265 4.43 16.73 7.70
C ASN A 265 5.17 15.49 8.19
N THR A 266 5.09 14.36 7.48
CA THR A 266 5.70 13.09 7.92
C THR A 266 6.24 12.28 6.73
N LEU A 267 7.47 11.78 6.87
CA LEU A 267 8.09 10.87 5.90
C LEU A 267 7.75 9.42 6.30
N PRO A 268 7.18 8.57 5.42
CA PRO A 268 6.94 7.17 5.71
C PRO A 268 8.19 6.45 6.22
N VAL A 269 8.05 5.55 7.20
CA VAL A 269 9.18 4.82 7.81
C VAL A 269 9.96 4.02 6.75
N ILE A 270 9.25 3.39 5.81
CA ILE A 270 9.86 2.70 4.66
C ILE A 270 10.69 3.65 3.79
N GLY A 271 10.26 4.90 3.63
CA GLY A 271 10.97 5.93 2.87
C GLY A 271 12.26 6.35 3.57
N GLN A 272 12.20 6.54 4.90
CA GLN A 272 13.39 6.82 5.72
C GLN A 272 14.43 5.71 5.57
N PHE A 273 14.00 4.45 5.65
CA PHE A 273 14.88 3.29 5.45
C PHE A 273 15.59 3.31 4.08
N PHE A 274 14.86 3.62 2.99
CA PHE A 274 15.47 3.70 1.67
C PHE A 274 16.49 4.85 1.57
N VAL A 275 16.19 6.02 2.13
CA VAL A 275 17.11 7.17 2.14
C VAL A 275 18.38 6.83 2.92
N THR A 276 18.25 6.29 4.14
CA THR A 276 19.41 5.91 4.95
C THR A 276 20.24 4.82 4.27
N SER A 277 19.58 3.84 3.64
CA SER A 277 20.28 2.77 2.90
C SER A 277 21.05 3.31 1.70
N CYS A 278 20.48 4.22 0.91
CA CYS A 278 21.18 4.88 -0.18
C CYS A 278 22.43 5.61 0.31
N CYS A 279 22.32 6.38 1.40
CA CYS A 279 23.49 7.07 1.99
C CYS A 279 24.58 6.09 2.43
N LEU A 280 24.22 4.99 3.10
CA LEU A 280 25.17 3.96 3.53
C LEU A 280 25.88 3.28 2.34
N ILE A 281 25.14 2.96 1.27
CA ILE A 281 25.71 2.37 0.05
C ILE A 281 26.68 3.36 -0.60
N SER A 282 26.35 4.65 -0.69
CA SER A 282 27.24 5.67 -1.24
C SER A 282 28.53 5.81 -0.43
N ILE A 283 28.45 5.78 0.91
CA ILE A 283 29.61 5.82 1.79
C ILE A 283 30.47 4.56 1.61
N SER A 284 29.84 3.37 1.61
CA SER A 284 30.52 2.09 1.37
C SER A 284 31.24 2.07 0.01
N MET A 285 30.59 2.56 -1.04
CA MET A 285 31.18 2.67 -2.37
C MET A 285 32.41 3.60 -2.36
N ALA A 286 32.37 4.73 -1.65
CA ALA A 286 33.53 5.60 -1.51
C ALA A 286 34.72 4.89 -0.80
N PHE A 287 34.44 4.15 0.28
CA PHE A 287 35.47 3.35 0.96
C PHE A 287 36.05 2.24 0.08
N THR A 288 35.23 1.56 -0.72
CA THR A 288 35.74 0.52 -1.64
C THR A 288 36.64 1.11 -2.71
N VAL A 289 36.30 2.26 -3.30
CA VAL A 289 37.18 2.97 -4.26
C VAL A 289 38.51 3.36 -3.61
N ILE A 290 38.49 3.87 -2.38
CA ILE A 290 39.71 4.19 -1.62
C ILE A 290 40.54 2.94 -1.36
N SER A 291 39.91 1.84 -0.92
CA SER A 291 40.56 0.56 -0.68
C SER A 291 41.21 -0.02 -1.94
N LEU A 292 40.50 0.02 -3.07
CA LEU A 292 41.02 -0.37 -4.38
C LEU A 292 42.21 0.49 -4.82
N LYS A 293 42.15 1.81 -4.58
CA LYS A 293 43.28 2.71 -4.85
C LYS A 293 44.54 2.32 -4.05
N PHE A 294 44.39 1.97 -2.77
CA PHE A 294 45.51 1.47 -1.97
C PHE A 294 46.00 0.09 -2.43
N TYR A 295 45.09 -0.83 -2.79
CA TYR A 295 45.43 -2.16 -3.27
C TYR A 295 46.25 -2.12 -4.58
N HIS A 296 45.88 -1.23 -5.51
CA HIS A 296 46.58 -1.06 -6.79
C HIS A 296 47.82 -0.14 -6.71
N GLN A 297 48.10 0.49 -5.56
CA GLN A 297 49.37 1.21 -5.36
C GLN A 297 50.54 0.23 -5.20
N LYS A 298 51.06 -0.27 -6.32
CA LYS A 298 52.37 -0.92 -6.39
C LYS A 298 53.46 0.15 -6.57
N GLY A 299 54.20 0.43 -5.50
CA GLY A 299 55.62 0.78 -5.57
C GLY A 299 56.07 2.17 -6.06
N SER A 300 55.30 3.25 -5.91
CA SER A 300 55.82 4.60 -6.28
C SER A 300 55.28 5.79 -5.49
N ARG A 301 55.21 5.68 -4.15
CA ARG A 301 55.27 6.84 -3.23
C ARG A 301 55.99 6.40 -1.96
N SER A 302 56.93 7.21 -1.47
CA SER A 302 57.51 6.99 -0.14
C SER A 302 56.37 6.94 0.86
N MET A 303 56.22 5.82 1.56
CA MET A 303 55.20 5.64 2.59
C MET A 303 55.33 6.80 3.60
N GLY A 304 54.35 7.70 3.59
CA GLY A 304 54.38 8.88 4.46
C GLY A 304 54.49 8.42 5.92
N ARG A 305 55.37 9.08 6.68
CA ARG A 305 55.81 8.71 8.05
C ARG A 305 54.67 8.51 9.09
N PHE A 306 53.42 8.83 8.73
CA PHE A 306 52.21 8.69 9.55
C PHE A 306 51.39 7.41 9.32
N LEU A 307 51.49 6.76 8.15
CA LEU A 307 50.74 5.51 7.86
C LEU A 307 51.21 4.28 8.66
N PRO A 308 52.52 4.05 8.92
CA PRO A 308 52.94 2.93 9.76
C PRO A 308 52.59 3.14 11.24
N THR A 309 52.28 4.36 11.67
CA THR A 309 51.91 4.68 13.06
C THR A 309 50.46 4.29 13.38
N CYS A 310 49.53 4.40 12.42
CA CYS A 310 48.15 3.97 12.61
C CYS A 310 47.97 2.44 12.52
N TYR A 311 48.81 1.75 11.74
CA TYR A 311 48.82 0.28 11.68
C TYR A 311 49.56 -0.37 12.87
N ASN A 312 50.36 0.39 13.61
CA ASN A 312 51.10 -0.06 14.80
C ASN A 312 50.45 0.36 16.13
N MET A 313 49.25 0.93 16.15
CA MET A 313 48.46 1.04 17.38
C MET A 313 47.65 -0.26 17.56
N GLU A 314 48.28 -1.23 18.22
CA GLU A 314 47.74 -2.48 18.76
C GLU A 314 46.99 -3.43 17.79
N PRO A 315 47.26 -4.75 17.87
CA PRO A 315 46.80 -5.68 16.86
C PRO A 315 45.29 -5.89 16.96
N PHE A 316 44.56 -5.63 15.87
CA PHE A 316 43.26 -6.26 15.65
C PHE A 316 43.42 -7.77 15.86
N PRO A 317 42.61 -8.41 16.72
CA PRO A 317 42.79 -9.81 17.06
C PRO A 317 42.57 -10.65 15.80
N LYS A 318 43.50 -11.59 15.59
CA LYS A 318 43.47 -12.68 14.61
C LYS A 318 42.05 -13.06 14.18
N ALA A 319 41.66 -12.65 12.98
CA ALA A 319 40.56 -13.26 12.25
C ALA A 319 41.15 -13.91 10.98
N GLU A 320 41.07 -15.24 10.98
CA GLU A 320 41.30 -16.18 9.87
C GLU A 320 42.73 -16.34 9.33
N GLU A 321 43.35 -17.45 9.75
CA GLU A 321 44.33 -18.18 8.95
C GLU A 321 43.72 -18.57 7.60
N MET A 322 43.95 -17.75 6.56
CA MET A 322 43.87 -18.20 5.17
C MET A 322 45.28 -18.55 4.71
N VAL A 323 45.64 -19.83 4.88
CA VAL A 323 46.84 -20.42 4.31
C VAL A 323 46.69 -20.44 2.79
N PHE A 324 47.33 -19.51 2.10
CA PHE A 324 47.67 -19.66 0.68
C PHE A 324 49.17 -19.99 0.58
N PRO A 325 49.56 -21.18 0.13
CA PRO A 325 50.97 -21.48 -0.05
C PRO A 325 51.50 -20.67 -1.25
N SER A 326 52.36 -19.69 -1.00
CA SER A 326 53.14 -19.04 -2.06
C SER A 326 54.29 -19.96 -2.46
N VAL A 327 54.24 -20.58 -3.64
CA VAL A 327 55.41 -21.25 -4.22
C VAL A 327 56.36 -20.17 -4.71
N ARG A 328 57.58 -20.09 -4.16
CA ARG A 328 58.67 -19.24 -4.70
C ARG A 328 59.47 -20.03 -5.74
N ASP A 329 59.94 -19.35 -6.77
CA ASP A 329 60.69 -19.95 -7.88
C ASP A 329 61.99 -20.68 -7.48
N SER A 330 62.46 -20.48 -6.26
CA SER A 330 63.74 -20.99 -5.74
C SER A 330 63.65 -22.28 -4.92
N ASP A 331 62.46 -22.88 -4.72
CA ASP A 331 62.35 -24.07 -3.86
C ASP A 331 62.79 -25.34 -4.61
N PRO A 332 63.75 -26.13 -4.07
CA PRO A 332 64.17 -27.37 -4.70
C PRO A 332 63.06 -28.43 -4.64
N LEU A 333 62.86 -29.15 -5.75
CA LEU A 333 61.89 -30.25 -5.82
C LEU A 333 62.17 -31.30 -4.72
N PRO A 334 61.16 -31.72 -3.94
CA PRO A 334 61.34 -32.73 -2.91
C PRO A 334 61.90 -34.04 -3.48
N VAL A 335 62.86 -34.62 -2.76
CA VAL A 335 63.59 -35.83 -3.14
C VAL A 335 62.63 -37.02 -3.08
N GLY A 336 61.99 -37.31 -4.22
CA GLY A 336 61.03 -38.40 -4.36
C GLY A 336 60.20 -38.37 -5.65
N MET A 337 60.08 -37.21 -6.30
CA MET A 337 59.27 -37.03 -7.51
C MET A 337 60.10 -36.80 -8.79
N LYS A 338 61.26 -37.44 -8.92
CA LYS A 338 62.07 -37.26 -10.14
C LYS A 338 61.58 -38.09 -11.33
N ASN A 339 61.03 -39.29 -11.12
CA ASN A 339 60.72 -40.23 -12.20
C ASN A 339 59.36 -40.93 -12.03
N GLY A 340 58.26 -40.17 -12.05
CA GLY A 340 56.90 -40.73 -12.02
C GLY A 340 55.88 -39.80 -12.69
N PRO A 341 54.68 -40.30 -13.03
CA PRO A 341 53.66 -39.54 -13.78
C PRO A 341 53.23 -38.23 -13.07
N ALA A 342 53.34 -38.18 -11.75
CA ALA A 342 53.10 -36.97 -10.95
C ALA A 342 54.11 -35.83 -11.21
N GLY A 343 55.36 -36.16 -11.58
CA GLY A 343 56.39 -35.17 -11.91
C GLY A 343 56.15 -34.50 -13.28
N HIS A 344 55.47 -35.18 -14.19
CA HIS A 344 55.11 -34.64 -15.50
C HIS A 344 53.94 -33.64 -15.40
N LEU A 345 52.96 -33.95 -14.53
CA LEU A 345 51.83 -33.08 -14.24
C LEU A 345 52.26 -31.76 -13.57
N TYR A 346 53.25 -31.82 -12.68
CA TYR A 346 53.80 -30.64 -12.00
C TYR A 346 54.55 -29.71 -12.97
N ARG A 347 55.15 -30.24 -14.04
CA ARG A 347 55.80 -29.43 -15.09
C ARG A 347 54.78 -28.76 -16.02
N GLU A 348 53.66 -29.42 -16.34
CA GLU A 348 52.60 -28.82 -17.17
C GLU A 348 51.91 -27.66 -16.45
N ILE A 349 51.60 -27.81 -15.16
CA ILE A 349 50.97 -26.75 -14.36
C ILE A 349 51.90 -25.53 -14.25
N ARG A 350 53.22 -25.74 -14.15
CA ARG A 350 54.23 -24.67 -14.16
C ARG A 350 54.36 -23.96 -15.51
N PHE A 351 54.08 -24.65 -16.62
CA PHE A 351 54.12 -24.06 -17.97
C PHE A 351 52.87 -23.22 -18.28
N ILE A 352 51.70 -23.63 -17.76
CA ILE A 352 50.43 -22.90 -17.93
C ILE A 352 50.41 -21.62 -17.07
N ALA A 353 50.98 -21.66 -15.87
CA ALA A 353 51.06 -20.50 -14.97
C ALA A 353 51.98 -19.36 -15.48
N ASN A 354 52.90 -19.65 -16.40
CA ASN A 354 53.88 -18.67 -16.91
C ASN A 354 53.47 -17.99 -18.23
N LYS A 355 52.25 -18.23 -18.72
CA LYS A 355 51.76 -17.69 -20.01
C LYS A 355 50.61 -16.67 -19.90
N ASN A 356 50.22 -16.25 -18.69
CA ASN A 356 49.24 -15.18 -18.48
C ASN A 356 49.81 -14.04 -17.65
#